data_AF-A0A8J7KVQ6-F1
#
_entry.id   AF-A0A8J7KVQ6-F1
#
_cell.length_a   1.000
_cell.length_b   1.000
_cell.length_c   1.000
_cell.angle_alpha   90.00
_cell.angle_beta   90.00
_cell.angle_gamma   90.00
#
_symmetry.space_group_name_H-M   'P 1'
#
loop_
_entity.id
_entity.type
_entity.pdbx_description
1 polymer ?
#
loop_
_entity_poly.entity_id
_entity_poly.type
_entity_poly.pdbx_seq_one_letter_code
_entity_poly.pdbx_strand_id
1 'polypeptide(L)'
;MKRLLLVLCIAVIFAGCKANEKEADQTAKNVYSEAEQEKTENDSTSNATQDLESFDTVYKTEGLLGAIDYFNRQYDVFNEDQRLSYAKLIVEEVIRRSNEYEVLNNAILPMDSVAPPLYENVNYLYEGIYTKEENIIYINMLPNTSNYDIFERLSEDDVFGLYKAYWISDGNIEDFGFKVAVEPDTYQKMKRALELVYELRYETEYYDDNDQPVQGLNNFSKLTDDIKVGDTGLKSEAKYPLVYVEKNDLLQVLKEESKTEAYLPVQMDFVSRPFQSGENQEVQSDPMPLDDSSDESPLLASYDSKNGTTFYKYKSNVPVLFDLDEDGVKETITYNTTKGLISVEGYDPIEVDVMFAETEYFVILRFSDTYDSKLNLIGIIDFGPSDDYTTSFYGIVQTPDMNYGYYSLGTIPGMITPQQEYDETKMFDFNFKAVYLDHIGINAPVRLDIIARYHTWFGRNTFTYSPANVSLVDHGIIGLEHYVTSSKLSVIRDMIAYRSNDLVSDTVVLRAGSEVEMVATDNKEWIQVRVNGSLGWVHAEDVNEDHFTGFTAYD
;
A
#
# COMPACT_ATOMS: atom_id res chain seq x y z
N MET A 1 10.88 66.57 28.28
CA MET A 1 9.77 67.30 27.62
C MET A 1 8.82 66.28 27.01
N LYS A 2 7.51 66.59 27.04
CA LYS A 2 6.35 66.04 26.30
C LYS A 2 6.64 64.89 25.29
N ARG A 3 6.14 63.66 25.54
CA ARG A 3 4.79 63.06 25.28
C ARG A 3 4.69 62.49 23.84
N LEU A 4 4.32 61.22 23.54
CA LEU A 4 3.39 60.21 24.12
C LEU A 4 1.94 60.30 23.55
N LEU A 5 1.42 59.14 23.09
CA LEU A 5 0.07 58.84 22.54
C LEU A 5 -0.24 59.46 21.15
N LEU A 6 -1.17 58.94 20.33
CA LEU A 6 -2.45 58.29 20.69
C LEU A 6 -2.97 57.26 19.65
N VAL A 7 -3.62 56.20 20.14
CA VAL A 7 -4.53 55.30 19.41
C VAL A 7 -5.97 55.73 19.70
N LEU A 8 -6.87 55.69 18.70
CA LEU A 8 -8.31 55.35 18.76
C LEU A 8 -8.92 55.57 17.34
N CYS A 9 -9.50 54.56 16.69
CA CYS A 9 -10.91 54.12 16.77
C CYS A 9 -11.96 55.15 16.30
N ILE A 10 -12.87 54.71 15.42
CA ILE A 10 -14.32 54.63 15.67
C ILE A 10 -14.98 53.82 14.52
N ALA A 11 -15.74 52.78 14.90
CA ALA A 11 -16.68 52.04 14.03
C ALA A 11 -18.11 52.63 14.18
N VAL A 12 -19.16 51.86 13.83
CA VAL A 12 -20.64 52.08 14.03
C VAL A 12 -21.38 52.51 12.73
N ILE A 13 -22.13 51.62 12.03
CA ILE A 13 -23.46 50.97 12.31
C ILE A 13 -24.64 51.90 11.88
N PHE A 14 -25.76 51.46 11.24
CA PHE A 14 -26.47 50.16 11.21
C PHE A 14 -27.25 49.90 9.89
N ALA A 15 -27.55 48.62 9.59
CA ALA A 15 -28.76 48.08 8.90
C ALA A 15 -29.00 48.40 7.39
N GLY A 16 -29.64 47.54 6.59
CA GLY A 16 -30.17 46.18 6.82
C GLY A 16 -31.57 45.97 6.24
N CYS A 17 -31.78 44.89 5.47
CA CYS A 17 -33.13 44.37 5.17
C CYS A 17 -33.09 42.87 4.86
N LYS A 18 -34.14 42.14 5.26
CA LYS A 18 -34.28 40.69 5.13
C LYS A 18 -35.13 40.30 3.90
N ALA A 19 -34.81 39.13 3.35
CA ALA A 19 -35.70 38.11 2.78
C ALA A 19 -36.75 38.50 1.70
N ASN A 20 -36.72 37.77 0.57
CA ASN A 20 -37.79 36.81 0.28
C ASN A 20 -37.34 35.67 -0.66
N GLU A 21 -38.18 34.64 -0.76
CA GLU A 21 -37.89 33.28 -1.26
C GLU A 21 -38.05 33.07 -2.79
N LYS A 22 -37.56 31.89 -3.26
CA LYS A 22 -37.97 31.08 -4.44
C LYS A 22 -37.72 31.72 -5.83
N GLU A 23 -37.08 31.05 -6.79
CA GLU A 23 -37.45 29.76 -7.42
C GLU A 23 -36.33 29.26 -8.40
N ALA A 24 -36.41 27.99 -8.86
CA ALA A 24 -35.58 27.31 -9.89
C ALA A 24 -34.05 27.19 -9.61
N ASP A 25 -33.38 26.02 -9.61
CA ASP A 25 -33.48 24.75 -10.34
C ASP A 25 -33.08 24.77 -11.83
N GLN A 26 -32.24 23.80 -12.23
CA GLN A 26 -31.81 23.45 -13.60
C GLN A 26 -31.21 24.54 -14.52
N THR A 27 -29.88 24.73 -14.48
CA THR A 27 -29.05 24.68 -15.71
C THR A 27 -27.55 24.47 -15.41
N ALA A 28 -27.10 23.22 -15.49
CA ALA A 28 -25.68 22.85 -15.51
C ALA A 28 -25.41 21.88 -16.68
N LYS A 29 -25.66 22.38 -17.90
CA LYS A 29 -25.28 21.82 -19.21
C LYS A 29 -25.51 22.91 -20.26
N ASN A 30 -24.64 22.98 -21.26
CA ASN A 30 -24.57 23.99 -22.34
C ASN A 30 -23.91 25.33 -21.96
N VAL A 31 -22.57 25.35 -21.92
CA VAL A 31 -21.75 26.53 -22.21
C VAL A 31 -20.63 26.11 -23.18
N TYR A 32 -21.01 25.73 -24.41
CA TYR A 32 -20.11 25.55 -25.56
C TYR A 32 -20.92 25.65 -26.88
N SER A 33 -21.46 26.84 -27.12
CA SER A 33 -21.88 27.30 -28.45
C SER A 33 -22.02 28.82 -28.41
N GLU A 34 -21.82 29.50 -29.56
CA GLU A 34 -21.84 30.97 -29.71
C GLU A 34 -20.54 31.69 -29.29
N ALA A 35 -19.44 31.36 -29.97
CA ALA A 35 -18.26 32.22 -30.10
C ALA A 35 -17.70 32.23 -31.54
N GLU A 36 -18.59 32.23 -32.55
CA GLU A 36 -18.23 32.51 -33.95
C GLU A 36 -19.12 33.64 -34.50
N GLN A 37 -18.59 34.87 -34.56
CA GLN A 37 -18.75 35.77 -35.70
C GLN A 37 -17.84 37.00 -35.61
N GLU A 38 -17.40 37.46 -36.78
CA GLU A 38 -16.64 38.70 -37.05
C GLU A 38 -15.23 38.85 -36.44
N LYS A 39 -14.26 38.22 -37.11
CA LYS A 39 -13.11 38.99 -37.63
C LYS A 39 -12.51 38.38 -38.89
N THR A 40 -12.59 39.11 -40.00
CA THR A 40 -12.03 38.72 -41.30
C THR A 40 -10.87 39.64 -41.69
N GLU A 41 -9.98 39.13 -42.54
CA GLU A 41 -9.03 39.87 -43.40
C GLU A 41 -7.89 40.67 -42.73
N ASN A 42 -6.76 39.99 -42.47
CA ASN A 42 -5.61 39.98 -43.40
C ASN A 42 -4.39 39.28 -42.80
N ASP A 43 -4.09 38.06 -43.25
CA ASP A 43 -2.80 37.83 -43.93
C ASP A 43 -2.90 36.63 -44.88
N SER A 44 -2.38 36.77 -46.10
CA SER A 44 -2.57 35.79 -47.17
C SER A 44 -1.28 35.05 -47.47
N THR A 45 -1.01 34.01 -46.67
CA THR A 45 -0.08 32.94 -47.06
C THR A 45 -0.86 31.63 -47.14
N SER A 46 -0.87 31.02 -48.31
CA SER A 46 -1.54 29.73 -48.54
C SER A 46 -0.73 28.60 -47.90
N ASN A 47 -0.82 28.48 -46.58
CA ASN A 47 -0.44 27.24 -45.92
C ASN A 47 -1.44 26.18 -46.37
N ALA A 48 -0.95 25.18 -47.10
CA ALA A 48 -1.72 23.96 -47.27
C ALA A 48 -2.04 23.45 -45.87
N THR A 49 -3.33 23.21 -45.57
CA THR A 49 -3.74 22.48 -44.37
C THR A 49 -3.17 21.08 -44.49
N GLN A 50 -1.97 20.91 -43.96
CA GLN A 50 -1.38 19.60 -43.74
C GLN A 50 -2.26 18.92 -42.71
N ASP A 51 -2.94 17.84 -43.09
CA ASP A 51 -3.77 17.06 -42.19
C ASP A 51 -2.85 16.50 -41.09
N LEU A 52 -2.90 17.12 -39.91
CA LEU A 52 -2.15 16.69 -38.74
C LEU A 52 -2.88 15.51 -38.11
N GLU A 53 -2.15 14.42 -37.93
CA GLU A 53 -2.63 13.23 -37.22
C GLU A 53 -2.94 13.55 -35.75
N SER A 54 -3.99 12.93 -35.22
CA SER A 54 -4.37 13.07 -33.81
C SER A 54 -3.44 12.26 -32.90
N PHE A 55 -3.37 12.64 -31.63
CA PHE A 55 -2.63 11.89 -30.60
C PHE A 55 -2.98 10.40 -30.63
N ASP A 56 -4.27 10.05 -30.58
CA ASP A 56 -4.73 8.65 -30.62
C ASP A 56 -4.25 7.87 -31.85
N THR A 57 -4.09 8.55 -33.00
CA THR A 57 -3.65 7.93 -34.25
C THR A 57 -2.17 7.58 -34.18
N VAL A 58 -1.34 8.55 -33.76
CA VAL A 58 0.11 8.37 -33.63
C VAL A 58 0.42 7.43 -32.46
N TYR A 59 -0.20 7.62 -31.30
CA TYR A 59 -0.01 6.80 -30.10
C TYR A 59 -0.29 5.32 -30.37
N LYS A 60 -1.38 5.01 -31.09
CA LYS A 60 -1.74 3.64 -31.46
C LYS A 60 -0.80 2.98 -32.49
N THR A 61 -0.02 3.76 -33.24
CA THR A 61 0.82 3.26 -34.34
C THR A 61 2.32 3.31 -34.04
N GLU A 62 2.78 4.31 -33.27
CA GLU A 62 4.18 4.58 -32.95
C GLU A 62 4.47 4.60 -31.43
N GLY A 63 3.48 4.36 -30.56
CA GLY A 63 3.67 4.37 -29.10
C GLY A 63 3.74 5.77 -28.49
N LEU A 64 4.16 5.86 -27.21
CA LEU A 64 4.25 7.13 -26.50
C LEU A 64 5.43 7.96 -26.98
N LEU A 65 6.61 7.32 -27.14
CA LEU A 65 7.80 7.97 -27.66
C LEU A 65 7.58 8.47 -29.09
N GLY A 66 6.85 7.71 -29.92
CA GLY A 66 6.42 8.13 -31.24
C GLY A 66 5.49 9.35 -31.23
N ALA A 67 4.51 9.38 -30.33
CA ALA A 67 3.64 10.55 -30.14
C ALA A 67 4.43 11.80 -29.70
N ILE A 68 5.44 11.64 -28.84
CA ILE A 68 6.36 12.71 -28.41
C ILE A 68 7.24 13.19 -29.57
N ASP A 69 7.83 12.28 -30.36
CA ASP A 69 8.68 12.63 -31.51
C ASP A 69 7.87 13.27 -32.64
N TYR A 70 6.63 12.83 -32.87
CA TYR A 70 5.68 13.48 -33.79
C TYR A 70 5.35 14.90 -33.32
N PHE A 71 5.02 15.08 -32.03
CA PHE A 71 4.73 16.39 -31.45
C PHE A 71 5.88 17.39 -31.66
N ASN A 72 7.11 16.96 -31.36
CA ASN A 72 8.30 17.77 -31.57
C ASN A 72 8.56 18.08 -33.05
N ARG A 73 8.33 17.11 -33.94
CA ARG A 73 8.51 17.23 -35.40
C ARG A 73 7.49 18.17 -36.06
N GLN A 74 6.24 18.19 -35.59
CA GLN A 74 5.16 19.03 -36.13
C GLN A 74 4.88 20.29 -35.30
N TYR A 75 5.69 20.58 -34.27
CA TYR A 75 5.44 21.64 -33.30
C TYR A 75 5.11 23.00 -33.95
N ASP A 76 5.92 23.43 -34.92
CA ASP A 76 5.75 24.71 -35.60
C ASP A 76 4.55 24.74 -36.56
N VAL A 77 4.01 23.57 -36.93
CA VAL A 77 2.84 23.40 -37.80
C VAL A 77 1.53 23.43 -37.00
N PHE A 78 1.54 22.90 -35.77
CA PHE A 78 0.42 23.06 -34.84
C PHE A 78 0.18 24.54 -34.50
N ASN A 79 -1.09 24.94 -34.41
CA ASN A 79 -1.49 26.19 -33.78
C ASN A 79 -1.42 26.10 -32.23
N GLU A 80 -1.61 27.22 -31.54
CA GLU A 80 -1.45 27.30 -30.07
C GLU A 80 -2.38 26.33 -29.30
N ASP A 81 -3.67 26.31 -29.64
CA ASP A 81 -4.66 25.41 -29.02
C ASP A 81 -4.32 23.93 -29.27
N GLN A 82 -3.88 23.60 -30.50
CA GLN A 82 -3.45 22.25 -30.84
C GLN A 82 -2.17 21.85 -30.10
N ARG A 83 -1.20 22.75 -29.95
CA ARG A 83 0.03 22.48 -29.17
C ARG A 83 -0.31 22.14 -27.74
N LEU A 84 -1.13 22.97 -27.09
CA LEU A 84 -1.54 22.75 -25.70
C LEU A 84 -2.37 21.46 -25.56
N SER A 85 -3.34 21.22 -26.45
CA SER A 85 -4.18 20.03 -26.39
C SER A 85 -3.38 18.74 -26.62
N TYR A 86 -2.41 18.73 -27.54
CA TYR A 86 -1.58 17.55 -27.81
C TYR A 86 -0.54 17.33 -26.69
N ALA A 87 0.04 18.41 -26.16
CA ALA A 87 0.94 18.35 -25.01
C ALA A 87 0.25 17.80 -23.76
N LYS A 88 -1.00 18.21 -23.49
CA LYS A 88 -1.79 17.65 -22.37
C LYS A 88 -1.96 16.14 -22.48
N LEU A 89 -2.32 15.61 -23.65
CA LEU A 89 -2.51 14.16 -23.83
C LEU A 89 -1.20 13.38 -23.65
N ILE A 90 -0.06 13.92 -24.09
CA ILE A 90 1.26 13.34 -23.78
C ILE A 90 1.47 13.28 -22.27
N VAL A 91 1.28 14.41 -21.58
CA VAL A 91 1.57 14.54 -20.15
C VAL A 91 0.62 13.71 -19.29
N GLU A 92 -0.67 13.66 -19.64
CA GLU A 92 -1.68 12.82 -18.99
C GLU A 92 -1.35 11.33 -19.10
N GLU A 93 -0.93 10.84 -20.29
CA GLU A 93 -0.55 9.43 -20.48
C GLU A 93 0.76 9.08 -19.74
N VAL A 94 1.73 9.99 -19.70
CA VAL A 94 2.96 9.80 -18.92
C VAL A 94 2.65 9.72 -17.42
N ILE A 95 1.81 10.61 -16.87
CA ILE A 95 1.40 10.56 -15.46
C ILE A 95 0.62 9.27 -15.18
N ARG A 96 -0.28 8.88 -16.09
CA ARG A 96 -1.06 7.63 -15.97
C ARG A 96 -0.14 6.41 -15.83
N ARG A 97 0.90 6.31 -16.67
CA ARG A 97 1.92 5.25 -16.59
C ARG A 97 2.77 5.36 -15.32
N SER A 98 3.22 6.56 -14.95
CA SER A 98 3.99 6.77 -13.72
C SER A 98 3.25 6.27 -12.48
N ASN A 99 1.95 6.58 -12.36
CA ASN A 99 1.12 6.14 -11.25
C ASN A 99 0.84 4.62 -11.29
N GLU A 100 0.73 4.04 -12.49
CA GLU A 100 0.62 2.59 -12.68
C GLU A 100 1.90 1.86 -12.24
N TYR A 101 3.08 2.47 -12.45
CA TYR A 101 4.37 1.91 -12.06
C TYR A 101 4.79 2.23 -10.61
N GLU A 102 4.20 3.24 -9.95
CA GLU A 102 4.53 3.61 -8.56
C GLU A 102 4.33 2.43 -7.59
N VAL A 103 3.37 1.54 -7.87
CA VAL A 103 3.13 0.32 -7.07
C VAL A 103 4.34 -0.62 -7.03
N LEU A 104 5.24 -0.57 -8.01
CA LEU A 104 6.46 -1.37 -8.02
C LEU A 104 7.47 -0.93 -6.95
N ASN A 105 7.48 0.35 -6.57
CA ASN A 105 8.35 0.83 -5.49
C ASN A 105 8.08 0.06 -4.18
N ASN A 106 6.80 -0.23 -3.91
CA ASN A 106 6.37 -1.01 -2.75
C ASN A 106 6.59 -2.53 -2.90
N ALA A 107 6.81 -3.02 -4.12
CA ALA A 107 6.98 -4.46 -4.40
C ALA A 107 8.43 -4.95 -4.29
N ILE A 108 9.42 -4.05 -4.34
CA ILE A 108 10.86 -4.40 -4.30
C ILE A 108 11.53 -3.99 -2.99
N LEU A 109 10.92 -3.07 -2.23
CA LEU A 109 11.46 -2.65 -0.93
C LEU A 109 11.16 -3.70 0.16
N PRO A 110 12.18 -4.22 0.88
CA PRO A 110 11.92 -4.86 2.17
C PRO A 110 11.39 -3.78 3.12
N MET A 111 10.17 -3.95 3.64
CA MET A 111 9.44 -2.87 4.32
C MET A 111 10.09 -2.39 5.64
N ASP A 112 11.02 -3.16 6.22
CA ASP A 112 11.42 -3.02 7.63
C ASP A 112 12.93 -2.78 7.85
N SER A 113 13.65 -2.25 6.85
CA SER A 113 15.08 -1.89 7.01
C SER A 113 15.30 -0.64 7.90
N VAL A 114 15.43 -0.84 9.21
CA VAL A 114 15.63 0.23 10.21
C VAL A 114 16.98 0.97 10.07
N ALA A 115 17.98 0.37 9.41
CA ALA A 115 19.28 0.99 9.19
C ALA A 115 19.35 1.78 7.86
N PRO A 116 19.99 2.96 7.81
CA PRO A 116 20.22 3.67 6.55
C PRO A 116 21.11 2.80 5.64
N PRO A 117 20.70 2.55 4.38
CA PRO A 117 21.08 1.30 3.75
C PRO A 117 22.40 1.46 2.99
N LEU A 118 23.54 1.40 3.67
CA LEU A 118 24.83 1.69 3.02
C LEU A 118 25.11 0.77 1.83
N TYR A 119 25.54 1.34 0.69
CA TYR A 119 25.90 0.65 -0.55
C TYR A 119 26.90 -0.51 -0.34
N GLU A 120 27.77 -0.39 0.63
CA GLU A 120 28.78 -1.41 0.96
C GLU A 120 28.16 -2.66 1.62
N ASN A 121 26.91 -2.55 2.08
CA ASN A 121 26.10 -3.54 2.78
C ASN A 121 24.88 -4.06 1.98
N VAL A 122 24.79 -3.84 0.66
CA VAL A 122 23.64 -4.27 -0.19
C VAL A 122 23.26 -5.75 0.01
N ASN A 123 24.22 -6.64 0.28
CA ASN A 123 23.97 -8.04 0.64
C ASN A 123 23.06 -8.25 1.87
N TYR A 124 23.07 -7.35 2.85
CA TYR A 124 22.22 -7.41 4.04
C TYR A 124 20.80 -6.91 3.76
N LEU A 125 20.64 -6.00 2.80
CA LEU A 125 19.34 -5.44 2.40
C LEU A 125 18.52 -6.42 1.56
N TYR A 126 19.24 -7.30 0.83
CA TYR A 126 18.68 -8.26 -0.11
C TYR A 126 19.22 -9.66 0.20
N GLU A 127 19.28 -10.02 1.49
CA GLU A 127 19.79 -11.32 1.93
C GLU A 127 18.97 -12.46 1.31
N GLY A 128 19.64 -13.52 0.88
CA GLY A 128 19.03 -14.65 0.17
C GLY A 128 18.64 -14.39 -1.29
N ILE A 129 18.50 -13.14 -1.74
CA ILE A 129 18.06 -12.80 -3.11
C ILE A 129 19.07 -11.99 -3.93
N TYR A 130 20.11 -11.38 -3.35
CA TYR A 130 21.17 -10.68 -4.09
C TYR A 130 22.45 -11.50 -4.25
N THR A 131 22.99 -11.52 -5.46
CA THR A 131 24.31 -12.10 -5.78
C THR A 131 25.32 -10.99 -6.07
N LYS A 132 26.30 -10.82 -5.17
CA LYS A 132 27.29 -9.73 -5.24
C LYS A 132 28.24 -9.86 -6.42
N GLU A 133 28.58 -11.09 -6.80
CA GLU A 133 29.51 -11.41 -7.88
C GLU A 133 28.93 -11.08 -9.26
N GLU A 134 27.61 -11.20 -9.42
CA GLU A 134 26.88 -10.97 -10.67
C GLU A 134 26.13 -9.62 -10.67
N ASN A 135 25.95 -9.02 -9.49
CA ASN A 135 25.13 -7.83 -9.22
C ASN A 135 23.65 -8.01 -9.62
N ILE A 136 23.10 -9.21 -9.39
CA ILE A 136 21.72 -9.59 -9.73
C ILE A 136 20.87 -9.71 -8.45
N ILE A 137 19.62 -9.21 -8.51
CA ILE A 137 18.60 -9.38 -7.48
C ILE A 137 17.50 -10.30 -8.04
N TYR A 138 17.24 -11.42 -7.37
CA TYR A 138 16.24 -12.42 -7.75
C TYR A 138 14.91 -12.13 -7.06
N ILE A 139 13.98 -11.48 -7.76
CA ILE A 139 12.62 -11.23 -7.25
C ILE A 139 11.73 -12.42 -7.64
N ASN A 140 11.21 -13.15 -6.66
CA ASN A 140 10.21 -14.20 -6.92
C ASN A 140 8.83 -13.54 -7.07
N MET A 141 8.23 -13.65 -8.25
CA MET A 141 6.89 -13.12 -8.54
C MET A 141 6.00 -14.23 -9.02
N LEU A 142 4.82 -14.36 -8.41
CA LEU A 142 3.80 -15.30 -8.87
C LEU A 142 3.27 -14.85 -10.24
N PRO A 143 3.27 -15.69 -11.29
CA PRO A 143 2.94 -15.30 -12.67
C PRO A 143 1.51 -14.78 -12.92
N ASN A 144 0.65 -14.77 -11.90
CA ASN A 144 -0.73 -14.29 -11.96
C ASN A 144 -0.98 -13.10 -11.00
N THR A 145 0.09 -12.44 -10.50
CA THR A 145 -0.05 -11.23 -9.69
C THR A 145 -0.04 -10.00 -10.58
N SER A 146 -0.84 -8.99 -10.22
CA SER A 146 -0.88 -7.69 -10.91
C SER A 146 0.51 -7.06 -11.07
N ASN A 147 1.42 -7.34 -10.13
CA ASN A 147 2.78 -6.80 -10.15
C ASN A 147 3.61 -7.40 -11.29
N TYR A 148 3.49 -8.72 -11.56
CA TYR A 148 4.24 -9.36 -12.66
C TYR A 148 3.95 -8.68 -14.01
N ASP A 149 2.66 -8.47 -14.32
CA ASP A 149 2.24 -7.82 -15.56
C ASP A 149 2.75 -6.37 -15.65
N ILE A 150 2.89 -5.68 -14.52
CA ILE A 150 3.39 -4.29 -14.45
C ILE A 150 4.91 -4.26 -14.68
N PHE A 151 5.67 -5.22 -14.13
CA PHE A 151 7.09 -5.39 -14.45
C PHE A 151 7.31 -5.72 -15.92
N GLU A 152 6.54 -6.65 -16.48
CA GLU A 152 6.62 -7.02 -17.91
C GLU A 152 6.35 -5.79 -18.79
N ARG A 153 5.27 -5.05 -18.52
CA ARG A 153 4.98 -3.77 -19.21
C ARG A 153 6.08 -2.72 -19.05
N LEU A 154 6.66 -2.56 -17.86
CA LEU A 154 7.75 -1.60 -17.64
C LEU A 154 9.02 -2.00 -18.40
N SER A 155 9.29 -3.29 -18.57
CA SER A 155 10.47 -3.78 -19.30
C SER A 155 10.40 -3.57 -20.81
N GLU A 156 9.19 -3.39 -21.34
CA GLU A 156 8.91 -3.07 -22.74
C GLU A 156 8.57 -1.57 -22.95
N ASP A 157 8.56 -0.75 -21.89
CA ASP A 157 8.19 0.67 -21.98
C ASP A 157 9.29 1.51 -22.67
N ASP A 158 8.86 2.39 -23.56
CA ASP A 158 9.71 3.23 -24.41
C ASP A 158 10.05 4.61 -23.80
N VAL A 159 9.54 4.89 -22.60
CA VAL A 159 9.63 6.17 -21.90
C VAL A 159 10.18 6.01 -20.49
N PHE A 160 9.72 5.00 -19.76
CA PHE A 160 10.09 4.71 -18.37
C PHE A 160 11.10 3.57 -18.27
N GLY A 161 12.09 3.74 -17.39
CA GLY A 161 12.99 2.68 -16.96
C GLY A 161 12.86 2.41 -15.46
N LEU A 162 13.25 1.20 -15.05
CA LEU A 162 13.49 0.88 -13.64
C LEU A 162 14.92 1.28 -13.27
N TYR A 163 15.07 1.98 -12.15
CA TYR A 163 16.35 2.46 -11.64
C TYR A 163 16.59 1.98 -10.22
N LYS A 164 17.85 1.66 -9.94
CA LYS A 164 18.37 1.55 -8.59
C LYS A 164 18.77 2.95 -8.11
N ALA A 165 18.12 3.44 -7.08
CA ALA A 165 18.32 4.79 -6.56
C ALA A 165 19.31 4.79 -5.39
N TYR A 166 20.15 5.82 -5.32
CA TYR A 166 21.13 6.01 -4.26
C TYR A 166 21.17 7.46 -3.80
N TRP A 167 21.18 7.70 -2.50
CA TRP A 167 21.50 9.01 -1.93
C TRP A 167 22.99 9.07 -1.58
N ILE A 168 23.69 10.05 -2.13
CA ILE A 168 25.14 10.20 -1.94
C ILE A 168 25.36 11.45 -1.10
N SER A 169 25.92 11.29 0.10
CA SER A 169 26.21 12.43 0.98
C SER A 169 27.36 12.19 1.95
N ASP A 170 28.19 13.23 2.14
CA ASP A 170 29.26 13.29 3.13
C ASP A 170 30.23 12.07 3.09
N GLY A 171 30.54 11.58 1.88
CA GLY A 171 31.40 10.41 1.63
C GLY A 171 30.70 9.06 1.62
N ASN A 172 29.41 9.01 1.96
CA ASN A 172 28.59 7.80 1.99
C ASN A 172 27.72 7.68 0.74
N ILE A 173 27.36 6.45 0.40
CA ILE A 173 26.33 6.10 -0.58
C ILE A 173 25.31 5.26 0.18
N GLU A 174 24.08 5.75 0.28
CA GLU A 174 22.92 5.09 0.86
C GLU A 174 22.05 4.59 -0.30
N ASP A 175 21.61 3.35 -0.24
CA ASP A 175 20.67 2.73 -1.17
C ASP A 175 19.25 3.20 -0.82
N PHE A 176 18.56 3.76 -1.82
CA PHE A 176 17.21 4.34 -1.71
C PHE A 176 16.16 3.42 -2.37
N GLY A 177 16.48 2.14 -2.51
CA GLY A 177 15.62 1.15 -3.13
C GLY A 177 15.61 1.26 -4.64
N PHE A 178 14.43 1.14 -5.22
CA PHE A 178 14.18 1.22 -6.65
C PHE A 178 13.19 2.34 -6.93
N LYS A 179 13.35 3.00 -8.08
CA LYS A 179 12.46 4.05 -8.55
C LYS A 179 12.20 3.88 -10.04
N VAL A 180 10.98 4.11 -10.46
CA VAL A 180 10.63 4.23 -11.88
C VAL A 180 10.74 5.68 -12.31
N ALA A 181 11.40 5.93 -13.44
CA ALA A 181 11.63 7.29 -13.93
C ALA A 181 11.77 7.34 -15.46
N VAL A 182 11.59 8.53 -16.03
CA VAL A 182 11.76 8.78 -17.47
C VAL A 182 13.24 8.81 -17.84
N GLU A 183 13.65 8.15 -18.93
CA GLU A 183 15.05 8.23 -19.40
C GLU A 183 15.46 9.69 -19.70
N PRO A 184 16.72 10.11 -19.42
CA PRO A 184 17.16 11.50 -19.62
C PRO A 184 16.94 12.02 -21.05
N ASP A 185 17.22 11.18 -22.05
CA ASP A 185 17.10 11.54 -23.46
C ASP A 185 15.62 11.69 -23.87
N THR A 186 14.74 10.85 -23.32
CA THR A 186 13.28 10.94 -23.49
C THR A 186 12.68 12.14 -22.74
N TYR A 187 13.16 12.43 -21.52
CA TYR A 187 12.79 13.64 -20.78
C TYR A 187 13.11 14.91 -21.58
N GLN A 188 14.28 15.00 -22.23
CA GLN A 188 14.60 16.16 -23.08
C GLN A 188 13.66 16.29 -24.29
N LYS A 189 13.14 15.18 -24.84
CA LYS A 189 12.08 15.23 -25.87
C LYS A 189 10.74 15.70 -25.28
N MET A 190 10.37 15.24 -24.09
CA MET A 190 9.12 15.60 -23.42
C MET A 190 9.09 17.02 -22.86
N LYS A 191 10.26 17.60 -22.56
CA LYS A 191 10.42 18.93 -21.97
C LYS A 191 9.52 20.00 -22.60
N ARG A 192 9.40 20.02 -23.93
CA ARG A 192 8.57 21.00 -24.66
C ARG A 192 7.06 20.82 -24.42
N ALA A 193 6.58 19.60 -24.20
CA ALA A 193 5.20 19.34 -23.81
C ALA A 193 4.98 19.73 -22.34
N LEU A 194 5.94 19.39 -21.47
CA LEU A 194 5.88 19.71 -20.04
C LEU A 194 5.86 21.22 -19.78
N GLU A 195 6.74 21.99 -20.43
CA GLU A 195 6.78 23.46 -20.35
C GLU A 195 5.54 24.18 -20.92
N LEU A 196 4.68 23.47 -21.66
CA LEU A 196 3.37 23.99 -22.11
C LEU A 196 2.23 23.68 -21.15
N VAL A 197 2.33 22.60 -20.38
CA VAL A 197 1.26 22.11 -19.49
C VAL A 197 1.48 22.58 -18.05
N TYR A 198 2.72 22.62 -17.58
CA TYR A 198 3.08 22.94 -16.20
C TYR A 198 4.10 24.06 -16.10
N GLU A 199 4.03 24.80 -14.99
CA GLU A 199 5.08 25.74 -14.60
C GLU A 199 6.26 24.97 -14.01
N LEU A 200 7.44 25.10 -14.63
CA LEU A 200 8.69 24.58 -14.06
C LEU A 200 9.07 25.42 -12.83
N ARG A 201 9.12 24.81 -11.65
CA ARG A 201 9.54 25.46 -10.41
C ARG A 201 10.82 24.80 -9.89
N TYR A 202 11.67 25.59 -9.23
CA TYR A 202 12.93 25.11 -8.64
C TYR A 202 13.91 24.39 -9.60
N GLU A 203 13.82 24.65 -10.92
CA GLU A 203 14.67 24.12 -12.01
C GLU A 203 14.62 22.61 -12.28
N THR A 204 14.18 21.78 -11.34
CA THR A 204 14.22 20.31 -11.43
C THR A 204 12.85 19.62 -11.42
N GLU A 205 11.78 20.34 -11.08
CA GLU A 205 10.46 19.77 -10.76
C GLU A 205 9.33 20.53 -11.46
N TYR A 206 8.39 19.79 -12.04
CA TYR A 206 7.13 20.34 -12.54
C TYR A 206 6.07 20.26 -11.45
N TYR A 207 5.26 21.31 -11.33
CA TYR A 207 4.20 21.41 -10.33
C TYR A 207 2.82 21.42 -10.99
N ASP A 208 1.87 20.71 -10.41
CA ASP A 208 0.48 20.68 -10.86
C ASP A 208 -0.32 21.93 -10.44
N ASP A 209 -1.59 22.02 -10.84
CA ASP A 209 -2.49 23.12 -10.48
C ASP A 209 -2.74 23.23 -8.95
N ASN A 210 -2.37 22.22 -8.16
CA ASN A 210 -2.48 22.16 -6.69
C ASN A 210 -1.14 22.45 -5.97
N ASP A 211 -0.12 22.92 -6.70
CA ASP A 211 1.23 23.18 -6.19
C ASP A 211 1.90 21.93 -5.57
N GLN A 212 1.61 20.75 -6.13
CA GLN A 212 2.29 19.49 -5.80
C GLN A 212 3.30 19.11 -6.90
N PRO A 213 4.49 18.58 -6.55
CA PRO A 213 5.44 18.09 -7.54
C PRO A 213 4.87 16.86 -8.25
N VAL A 214 4.92 16.87 -9.59
CA VAL A 214 4.43 15.76 -10.41
C VAL A 214 5.46 14.63 -10.37
N GLN A 215 5.12 13.56 -9.63
CA GLN A 215 6.02 12.41 -9.44
C GLN A 215 6.40 11.74 -10.77
N GLY A 216 7.60 11.14 -10.80
CA GLY A 216 8.16 10.44 -11.98
C GLY A 216 8.77 11.35 -13.07
N LEU A 217 8.48 12.66 -13.07
CA LEU A 217 8.90 13.62 -14.11
C LEU A 217 10.21 14.38 -13.77
N ASN A 218 11.17 13.67 -13.20
CA ASN A 218 12.42 14.25 -12.69
C ASN A 218 13.41 14.62 -13.82
N ASN A 219 14.07 15.78 -13.68
CA ASN A 219 15.15 16.21 -14.59
C ASN A 219 16.51 15.63 -14.15
N PHE A 220 17.18 14.89 -15.04
CA PHE A 220 18.48 14.25 -14.75
C PHE A 220 19.68 14.98 -15.34
N SER A 221 20.73 15.15 -14.54
CA SER A 221 22.09 15.39 -15.05
C SER A 221 22.72 14.05 -15.45
N LYS A 222 23.30 13.94 -16.65
CA LYS A 222 23.86 12.67 -17.15
C LYS A 222 25.35 12.54 -16.80
N LEU A 223 25.74 11.47 -16.11
CA LEU A 223 27.12 11.10 -15.79
C LEU A 223 27.55 9.93 -16.70
N THR A 224 28.56 10.15 -17.52
CA THR A 224 29.00 9.21 -18.57
C THR A 224 30.43 8.70 -18.35
N ASP A 225 30.80 7.66 -19.11
CA ASP A 225 32.10 6.96 -19.10
C ASP A 225 33.37 7.82 -19.15
N ASP A 226 33.30 9.06 -19.66
CA ASP A 226 34.47 9.91 -19.91
C ASP A 226 34.94 10.74 -18.69
N ILE A 227 34.18 10.74 -17.59
CA ILE A 227 34.38 11.63 -16.44
C ILE A 227 35.44 11.06 -15.47
N LYS A 228 36.43 11.89 -15.11
CA LYS A 228 37.51 11.51 -14.19
C LYS A 228 37.34 12.18 -12.83
N VAL A 229 37.88 11.54 -11.79
CA VAL A 229 38.01 12.12 -10.45
C VAL A 229 38.72 13.48 -10.55
N GLY A 230 37.97 14.57 -10.27
CA GLY A 230 38.41 15.96 -10.41
C GLY A 230 37.72 16.78 -11.51
N ASP A 231 36.98 16.15 -12.44
CA ASP A 231 36.12 16.84 -13.41
C ASP A 231 34.83 17.33 -12.74
N THR A 232 34.96 18.41 -11.94
CA THR A 232 33.91 19.08 -11.13
C THR A 232 32.83 19.78 -11.97
N GLY A 233 32.16 19.00 -12.83
CA GLY A 233 31.23 19.45 -13.87
C GLY A 233 29.78 19.61 -13.43
N LEU A 234 29.40 19.16 -12.23
CA LEU A 234 28.03 19.21 -11.68
C LEU A 234 27.62 20.64 -11.25
N LYS A 235 27.56 21.56 -12.21
CA LYS A 235 27.04 22.92 -12.03
C LYS A 235 25.51 22.94 -12.09
N SER A 236 24.90 22.49 -11.00
CA SER A 236 23.48 22.69 -10.69
C SER A 236 23.33 23.83 -9.69
N GLU A 237 22.38 24.75 -9.88
CA GLU A 237 21.98 25.69 -8.83
C GLU A 237 20.96 25.07 -7.85
N ALA A 238 20.35 23.94 -8.21
CA ALA A 238 19.53 23.14 -7.30
C ALA A 238 20.37 22.59 -6.13
N LYS A 239 19.76 22.58 -4.94
CA LYS A 239 20.42 22.27 -3.66
C LYS A 239 21.05 20.87 -3.64
N TYR A 240 20.41 19.91 -4.29
CA TYR A 240 20.83 18.51 -4.44
C TYR A 240 20.46 18.04 -5.86
N PRO A 241 21.42 17.84 -6.79
CA PRO A 241 21.09 17.41 -8.14
C PRO A 241 20.66 15.95 -8.19
N LEU A 242 19.83 15.61 -9.19
CA LEU A 242 19.52 14.24 -9.59
C LEU A 242 20.45 13.83 -10.74
N VAL A 243 21.13 12.69 -10.61
CA VAL A 243 22.20 12.26 -11.52
C VAL A 243 21.90 10.87 -12.08
N TYR A 244 21.76 10.77 -13.40
CA TYR A 244 21.74 9.48 -14.10
C TYR A 244 23.17 8.97 -14.23
N VAL A 245 23.40 7.71 -13.84
CA VAL A 245 24.72 7.08 -13.78
C VAL A 245 24.73 5.86 -14.69
N GLU A 246 25.55 5.88 -15.75
CA GLU A 246 25.60 4.78 -16.73
C GLU A 246 26.21 3.47 -16.17
N LYS A 247 27.06 3.55 -15.15
CA LYS A 247 27.77 2.39 -14.57
C LYS A 247 28.02 2.47 -13.08
N ASN A 248 27.98 1.31 -12.43
CA ASN A 248 28.06 1.16 -10.97
C ASN A 248 29.39 1.69 -10.36
N ASP A 249 30.50 1.60 -11.08
CA ASP A 249 31.81 2.10 -10.62
C ASP A 249 31.87 3.63 -10.54
N LEU A 250 31.07 4.35 -11.34
CA LEU A 250 30.97 5.81 -11.30
C LEU A 250 30.29 6.34 -10.03
N LEU A 251 29.51 5.52 -9.31
CA LEU A 251 28.93 5.93 -8.02
C LEU A 251 30.02 6.29 -6.99
N GLN A 252 31.21 5.66 -7.07
CA GLN A 252 32.32 5.99 -6.18
C GLN A 252 32.95 7.35 -6.50
N VAL A 253 32.84 7.86 -7.73
CA VAL A 253 33.31 9.20 -8.12
C VAL A 253 32.46 10.28 -7.46
N LEU A 254 31.16 10.02 -7.30
CA LEU A 254 30.22 10.94 -6.65
C LEU A 254 30.41 11.07 -5.13
N LYS A 255 31.12 10.15 -4.46
CA LYS A 255 31.40 10.23 -3.00
C LYS A 255 32.16 11.50 -2.60
N GLU A 256 32.96 12.07 -3.50
CA GLU A 256 33.75 13.30 -3.24
C GLU A 256 32.97 14.59 -3.57
N GLU A 257 31.80 14.48 -4.20
CA GLU A 257 30.96 15.61 -4.63
C GLU A 257 29.88 15.96 -3.60
N SER A 258 29.22 17.09 -3.81
CA SER A 258 28.11 17.55 -2.95
C SER A 258 26.87 16.64 -3.03
N LYS A 259 26.05 16.68 -1.97
CA LYS A 259 24.89 15.80 -1.76
C LYS A 259 23.98 15.70 -2.99
N THR A 260 23.72 14.48 -3.47
CA THR A 260 23.03 14.19 -4.75
C THR A 260 22.28 12.86 -4.69
N GLU A 261 21.20 12.73 -5.47
CA GLU A 261 20.55 11.43 -5.69
C GLU A 261 21.00 10.85 -7.05
N ALA A 262 21.56 9.65 -7.04
CA ALA A 262 22.08 8.95 -8.22
C ALA A 262 21.17 7.79 -8.63
N TYR A 263 20.99 7.62 -9.94
CA TYR A 263 20.09 6.64 -10.55
C TYR A 263 20.87 5.75 -11.50
N LEU A 264 20.97 4.46 -11.20
CA LEU A 264 21.65 3.44 -12.00
C LEU A 264 20.57 2.59 -12.71
N PRO A 265 20.56 2.48 -14.06
CA PRO A 265 19.53 1.72 -14.78
C PRO A 265 19.59 0.22 -14.46
N VAL A 266 18.43 -0.42 -14.40
CA VAL A 266 18.28 -1.84 -14.08
C VAL A 266 17.82 -2.60 -15.32
N GLN A 267 18.58 -3.61 -15.74
CA GLN A 267 18.11 -4.58 -16.73
C GLN A 267 17.19 -5.59 -16.04
N MET A 268 16.02 -5.83 -16.62
CA MET A 268 15.05 -6.83 -16.15
C MET A 268 15.06 -8.04 -17.09
N ASP A 269 15.48 -9.19 -16.58
CA ASP A 269 15.48 -10.45 -17.33
C ASP A 269 14.36 -11.38 -16.80
N PHE A 270 13.33 -11.60 -17.61
CA PHE A 270 12.23 -12.49 -17.28
C PHE A 270 12.65 -13.93 -17.50
N VAL A 271 13.22 -14.53 -16.44
CA VAL A 271 13.49 -15.96 -16.42
C VAL A 271 12.16 -16.69 -16.27
N SER A 272 11.50 -16.93 -17.40
CA SER A 272 10.54 -18.03 -17.51
C SER A 272 11.33 -19.32 -17.26
N ARG A 273 11.51 -19.68 -15.99
CA ARG A 273 11.70 -21.08 -15.66
C ARG A 273 10.51 -21.75 -16.31
N PRO A 274 10.69 -22.70 -17.26
CA PRO A 274 9.59 -23.59 -17.52
C PRO A 274 9.23 -24.11 -16.13
N PHE A 275 7.96 -23.97 -15.74
CA PHE A 275 7.44 -24.90 -14.77
C PHE A 275 7.79 -26.24 -15.39
N GLN A 276 8.80 -26.91 -14.82
CA GLN A 276 8.80 -28.34 -14.85
C GLN A 276 7.61 -28.69 -13.96
N SER A 277 6.40 -28.54 -14.56
CA SER A 277 5.39 -29.56 -14.43
C SER A 277 6.20 -30.84 -14.48
N GLY A 278 6.18 -31.59 -13.39
CA GLY A 278 6.67 -32.94 -13.48
C GLY A 278 5.99 -33.53 -14.71
N GLU A 279 6.79 -33.87 -15.73
CA GLU A 279 6.66 -35.25 -16.16
C GLU A 279 6.62 -36.03 -14.86
N ASN A 280 5.51 -36.72 -14.62
CA ASN A 280 5.38 -37.59 -13.48
C ASN A 280 6.46 -38.68 -13.61
N GLN A 281 7.70 -38.35 -13.23
CA GLN A 281 8.23 -38.94 -12.02
C GLN A 281 7.07 -38.96 -11.04
N GLU A 282 6.37 -40.09 -11.06
CA GLU A 282 6.27 -40.89 -9.86
C GLU A 282 7.58 -40.71 -9.09
N VAL A 283 7.62 -39.61 -8.32
CA VAL A 283 8.20 -39.64 -7.00
C VAL A 283 7.41 -40.75 -6.33
N GLN A 284 7.91 -41.98 -6.54
CA GLN A 284 8.10 -42.90 -5.45
C GLN A 284 8.95 -42.16 -4.41
N SER A 285 8.30 -41.21 -3.72
CA SER A 285 8.27 -41.30 -2.29
C SER A 285 7.80 -42.72 -2.02
N ASP A 286 8.78 -43.61 -1.86
CA ASP A 286 8.64 -44.69 -0.90
C ASP A 286 7.91 -44.04 0.29
N PRO A 287 6.65 -44.43 0.57
CA PRO A 287 5.81 -43.69 1.48
C PRO A 287 6.61 -43.54 2.77
N MET A 288 6.94 -42.28 3.11
CA MET A 288 7.95 -41.96 4.12
C MET A 288 7.60 -42.82 5.32
N PRO A 289 8.46 -43.81 5.69
CA PRO A 289 7.99 -45.02 6.33
C PRO A 289 7.20 -44.60 7.56
N LEU A 290 5.88 -44.81 7.50
CA LEU A 290 4.99 -44.51 8.60
C LEU A 290 5.51 -45.34 9.75
N ASP A 291 6.20 -44.66 10.67
CA ASP A 291 6.70 -45.27 11.89
C ASP A 291 5.47 -45.48 12.75
N ASP A 292 4.79 -46.60 12.46
CA ASP A 292 3.51 -47.10 12.97
C ASP A 292 3.58 -47.45 14.47
N SER A 293 4.47 -46.76 15.19
CA SER A 293 4.88 -46.96 16.57
C SER A 293 4.69 -45.72 17.45
N SER A 294 4.45 -44.53 16.87
CA SER A 294 3.93 -43.38 17.63
C SER A 294 2.40 -43.41 17.67
N ASP A 295 1.85 -44.16 18.64
CA ASP A 295 0.41 -44.27 18.98
C ASP A 295 -0.18 -42.94 19.55
N GLU A 296 0.44 -41.80 19.24
CA GLU A 296 0.04 -40.47 19.68
C GLU A 296 -0.86 -39.81 18.64
N SER A 297 -2.13 -39.61 19.01
CA SER A 297 -3.10 -38.81 18.26
C SER A 297 -2.50 -37.48 17.76
N PRO A 298 -2.71 -37.10 16.47
CA PRO A 298 -2.27 -35.80 15.97
C PRO A 298 -3.10 -34.65 16.57
N LEU A 299 -4.31 -34.92 17.06
CA LEU A 299 -5.14 -33.92 17.75
C LEU A 299 -4.56 -33.63 19.15
N LEU A 300 -4.15 -32.38 19.38
CA LEU A 300 -3.65 -31.85 20.64
C LEU A 300 -4.77 -31.36 21.55
N ALA A 301 -5.73 -30.62 20.98
CA ALA A 301 -6.88 -30.06 21.70
C ALA A 301 -8.06 -29.84 20.75
N SER A 302 -9.28 -29.85 21.30
CA SER A 302 -10.51 -29.52 20.57
C SER A 302 -11.50 -28.81 21.48
N TYR A 303 -12.26 -27.86 20.96
CA TYR A 303 -13.17 -27.01 21.74
C TYR A 303 -14.57 -27.00 21.13
N ASP A 304 -15.55 -27.24 21.99
CA ASP A 304 -16.97 -27.31 21.64
C ASP A 304 -17.65 -25.94 21.76
N SER A 305 -18.34 -25.53 20.69
CA SER A 305 -19.38 -24.50 20.75
C SER A 305 -20.71 -25.13 21.20
N LYS A 306 -21.75 -24.30 21.35
CA LYS A 306 -23.11 -24.80 21.65
C LYS A 306 -23.69 -25.70 20.57
N ASN A 307 -23.15 -25.63 19.34
CA ASN A 307 -23.64 -26.34 18.16
C ASN A 307 -22.71 -27.46 17.68
N GLY A 308 -21.60 -27.72 18.39
CA GLY A 308 -20.65 -28.80 18.09
C GLY A 308 -19.19 -28.35 18.21
N THR A 309 -18.25 -29.28 17.96
CA THR A 309 -16.82 -28.99 17.97
C THR A 309 -16.46 -28.06 16.80
N THR A 310 -16.00 -26.86 17.12
CA THR A 310 -15.70 -25.80 16.12
C THR A 310 -14.21 -25.51 15.98
N PHE A 311 -13.38 -25.82 16.97
CA PHE A 311 -11.95 -25.55 16.95
C PHE A 311 -11.17 -26.83 17.23
N TYR A 312 -10.18 -27.13 16.39
CA TYR A 312 -9.27 -28.25 16.53
C TYR A 312 -7.83 -27.76 16.42
N LYS A 313 -6.94 -28.25 17.27
CA LYS A 313 -5.50 -27.96 17.26
C LYS A 313 -4.74 -29.24 16.98
N TYR A 314 -3.97 -29.29 15.90
CA TYR A 314 -3.28 -30.48 15.40
C TYR A 314 -1.76 -30.29 15.37
N LYS A 315 -1.00 -31.34 15.68
CA LYS A 315 0.47 -31.34 15.52
C LYS A 315 0.86 -31.08 14.07
N SER A 316 1.83 -30.21 13.85
CA SER A 316 2.49 -30.04 12.55
C SER A 316 3.33 -31.27 12.19
N ASN A 317 3.63 -31.43 10.90
CA ASN A 317 4.38 -32.55 10.30
C ASN A 317 3.75 -33.95 10.49
N VAL A 318 2.52 -34.04 11.00
CA VAL A 318 1.75 -35.30 11.09
C VAL A 318 0.51 -35.21 10.20
N PRO A 319 0.22 -36.21 9.35
CA PRO A 319 -1.00 -36.22 8.54
C PRO A 319 -2.27 -36.27 9.38
N VAL A 320 -3.28 -35.49 9.00
CA VAL A 320 -4.59 -35.39 9.64
C VAL A 320 -5.69 -35.72 8.65
N LEU A 321 -6.66 -36.56 9.04
CA LEU A 321 -7.84 -36.87 8.22
C LEU A 321 -9.06 -36.04 8.67
N PHE A 322 -9.36 -34.99 7.91
CA PHE A 322 -10.47 -34.07 8.17
C PHE A 322 -11.34 -33.93 6.91
N ASP A 323 -12.65 -33.74 7.12
CA ASP A 323 -13.65 -33.50 6.06
C ASP A 323 -13.77 -31.97 5.92
N LEU A 324 -13.07 -31.40 4.95
CA LEU A 324 -12.82 -29.95 4.87
C LEU A 324 -13.87 -29.21 4.04
N ASP A 325 -14.48 -29.86 3.03
CA ASP A 325 -15.55 -29.27 2.21
C ASP A 325 -16.97 -29.79 2.54
N GLU A 326 -17.10 -30.66 3.54
CA GLU A 326 -18.36 -31.28 4.01
C GLU A 326 -19.04 -32.22 3.00
N ASP A 327 -18.31 -32.78 2.03
CA ASP A 327 -18.84 -33.79 1.09
C ASP A 327 -19.01 -35.19 1.72
N GLY A 328 -18.38 -35.43 2.88
CA GLY A 328 -18.42 -36.68 3.64
C GLY A 328 -17.27 -37.65 3.38
N VAL A 329 -16.35 -37.30 2.47
CA VAL A 329 -14.99 -37.86 2.34
C VAL A 329 -14.09 -37.16 3.38
N LYS A 330 -12.83 -37.57 3.47
CA LYS A 330 -11.83 -36.91 4.31
C LYS A 330 -10.55 -36.74 3.54
N GLU A 331 -10.00 -35.54 3.59
CA GLU A 331 -8.76 -35.18 2.96
C GLU A 331 -7.61 -35.46 3.93
N THR A 332 -6.48 -35.91 3.39
CA THR A 332 -5.22 -35.94 4.14
C THR A 332 -4.61 -34.55 4.12
N ILE A 333 -4.63 -33.87 5.27
CA ILE A 333 -4.04 -32.54 5.47
C ILE A 333 -2.67 -32.73 6.15
N THR A 334 -1.63 -32.06 5.65
CA THR A 334 -0.31 -32.03 6.29
C THR A 334 0.31 -30.64 6.20
N TYR A 335 0.62 -30.03 7.35
CA TYR A 335 1.45 -28.84 7.43
C TYR A 335 2.92 -29.27 7.63
N ASN A 336 3.74 -29.12 6.60
CA ASN A 336 5.15 -29.48 6.61
C ASN A 336 6.02 -28.25 6.88
N THR A 337 6.40 -28.04 8.15
CA THR A 337 7.16 -26.87 8.58
C THR A 337 8.63 -26.92 8.15
N THR A 338 9.14 -28.11 7.79
CA THR A 338 10.51 -28.25 7.23
C THR A 338 10.60 -27.76 5.78
N LYS A 339 9.47 -27.77 5.05
CA LYS A 339 9.41 -27.34 3.65
C LYS A 339 8.72 -25.99 3.43
N GLY A 340 8.03 -25.45 4.44
CA GLY A 340 7.16 -24.29 4.24
C GLY A 340 5.96 -24.61 3.34
N LEU A 341 5.27 -25.73 3.58
CA LEU A 341 4.14 -26.16 2.76
C LEU A 341 2.95 -26.60 3.60
N ILE A 342 1.76 -26.11 3.27
CA ILE A 342 0.49 -26.74 3.65
C ILE A 342 -0.06 -27.51 2.45
N SER A 343 -0.37 -28.79 2.65
CA SER A 343 -0.85 -29.69 1.60
C SER A 343 -2.15 -30.36 1.99
N VAL A 344 -3.07 -30.46 1.03
CA VAL A 344 -4.35 -31.16 1.13
C VAL A 344 -4.43 -32.15 -0.03
N GLU A 345 -4.66 -33.43 0.26
CA GLU A 345 -4.69 -34.48 -0.77
C GLU A 345 -5.74 -34.18 -1.86
N GLY A 346 -5.32 -34.25 -3.13
CA GLY A 346 -6.14 -33.90 -4.29
C GLY A 346 -5.97 -32.46 -4.80
N TYR A 347 -5.23 -31.61 -4.07
CA TYR A 347 -5.00 -30.21 -4.42
C TYR A 347 -3.50 -29.88 -4.49
N ASP A 348 -3.15 -28.81 -5.22
CA ASP A 348 -1.78 -28.29 -5.23
C ASP A 348 -1.41 -27.73 -3.84
N PRO A 349 -0.18 -27.98 -3.33
CA PRO A 349 0.25 -27.47 -2.03
C PRO A 349 0.49 -25.95 -2.09
N ILE A 350 0.24 -25.27 -0.98
CA ILE A 350 0.46 -23.82 -0.84
C ILE A 350 1.73 -23.59 -0.02
N GLU A 351 2.60 -22.70 -0.50
CA GLU A 351 3.79 -22.24 0.23
C GLU A 351 3.41 -21.34 1.42
N VAL A 352 4.12 -21.53 2.54
CA VAL A 352 3.92 -20.85 3.82
C VAL A 352 5.30 -20.40 4.30
N ASP A 353 5.44 -19.13 4.69
CA ASP A 353 6.69 -18.66 5.27
C ASP A 353 6.87 -19.26 6.67
N VAL A 354 7.84 -20.16 6.80
CA VAL A 354 8.16 -20.86 8.05
C VAL A 354 9.29 -20.20 8.85
N MET A 355 9.84 -19.07 8.38
CA MET A 355 10.80 -18.31 9.18
C MET A 355 10.15 -17.73 10.44
N PHE A 356 8.86 -17.40 10.34
CA PHE A 356 8.08 -16.73 11.38
C PHE A 356 6.85 -17.54 11.85
N ALA A 357 6.43 -18.58 11.10
CA ALA A 357 5.26 -19.36 11.48
C ALA A 357 5.43 -20.18 12.79
N GLU A 358 4.32 -20.39 13.48
CA GLU A 358 4.17 -21.45 14.48
C GLU A 358 4.48 -22.81 13.82
N THR A 359 5.35 -23.59 14.46
CA THR A 359 5.86 -24.85 13.89
C THR A 359 5.47 -26.09 14.68
N GLU A 360 4.93 -25.96 15.90
CA GLU A 360 4.47 -27.10 16.69
C GLU A 360 3.07 -27.57 16.28
N TYR A 361 2.21 -26.65 15.82
CA TYR A 361 0.82 -26.95 15.50
C TYR A 361 0.22 -26.05 14.41
N PHE A 362 -0.91 -26.50 13.86
CA PHE A 362 -1.86 -25.69 13.10
C PHE A 362 -3.27 -25.90 13.68
N VAL A 363 -4.24 -25.09 13.22
CA VAL A 363 -5.64 -25.23 13.64
C VAL A 363 -6.55 -25.57 12.47
N ILE A 364 -7.66 -26.24 12.76
CA ILE A 364 -8.81 -26.32 11.85
C ILE A 364 -10.02 -25.73 12.57
N LEU A 365 -10.72 -24.82 11.89
CA LEU A 365 -11.86 -24.07 12.39
C LEU A 365 -13.10 -24.37 11.56
N ARG A 366 -14.18 -24.85 12.18
CA ARG A 366 -15.52 -24.86 11.56
C ARG A 366 -16.10 -23.45 11.67
N PHE A 367 -15.86 -22.68 10.63
CA PHE A 367 -16.18 -21.27 10.56
C PHE A 367 -17.63 -21.08 10.10
N SER A 368 -18.34 -20.19 10.80
CA SER A 368 -19.55 -19.56 10.28
C SER A 368 -19.64 -18.09 10.68
N ASP A 369 -20.31 -17.30 9.85
CA ASP A 369 -20.46 -15.86 10.03
C ASP A 369 -21.92 -15.38 9.94
N THR A 370 -22.12 -14.07 10.11
CA THR A 370 -23.44 -13.44 10.05
C THR A 370 -24.15 -13.55 8.69
N TYR A 371 -23.44 -13.94 7.63
CA TYR A 371 -23.97 -14.12 6.28
C TYR A 371 -24.34 -15.59 5.98
N ASP A 372 -24.31 -16.45 7.00
CA ASP A 372 -24.57 -17.89 6.95
C ASP A 372 -23.58 -18.70 6.09
N SER A 373 -22.42 -18.11 5.78
CA SER A 373 -21.26 -18.84 5.24
C SER A 373 -20.89 -19.97 6.19
N LYS A 374 -20.57 -21.15 5.67
CA LYS A 374 -20.07 -22.30 6.44
C LYS A 374 -18.90 -22.90 5.70
N LEU A 375 -17.75 -22.96 6.36
CA LEU A 375 -16.48 -23.40 5.81
C LEU A 375 -15.68 -24.13 6.89
N ASN A 376 -14.82 -25.07 6.51
CA ASN A 376 -13.73 -25.50 7.39
C ASN A 376 -12.44 -24.81 6.93
N LEU A 377 -11.81 -24.07 7.84
CA LEU A 377 -10.62 -23.27 7.57
C LEU A 377 -9.41 -23.88 8.29
N ILE A 378 -8.33 -24.10 7.55
CA ILE A 378 -7.00 -24.36 8.12
C ILE A 378 -6.42 -23.00 8.52
N GLY A 379 -6.04 -22.83 9.78
CA GLY A 379 -5.36 -21.62 10.27
C GLY A 379 -3.91 -21.93 10.64
N ILE A 380 -2.98 -21.14 10.12
CA ILE A 380 -1.56 -21.16 10.48
C ILE A 380 -1.24 -19.82 11.16
N ILE A 381 -0.69 -19.89 12.37
CA ILE A 381 -0.28 -18.71 13.15
C ILE A 381 1.13 -18.32 12.72
N ASP A 382 1.38 -17.02 12.61
CA ASP A 382 2.62 -16.45 12.08
C ASP A 382 2.98 -15.14 12.79
N PHE A 383 4.24 -14.70 12.75
CA PHE A 383 4.62 -13.35 13.17
C PHE A 383 4.63 -12.44 11.94
N GLY A 384 3.76 -11.42 11.93
CA GLY A 384 3.79 -10.38 10.93
C GLY A 384 5.00 -9.45 11.07
N PRO A 385 5.23 -8.51 10.13
CA PRO A 385 6.47 -7.72 10.00
C PRO A 385 6.88 -6.83 11.21
N SER A 386 6.08 -6.79 12.28
CA SER A 386 6.33 -5.99 13.48
C SER A 386 6.32 -6.83 14.77
N ASP A 387 6.62 -8.13 14.68
CA ASP A 387 6.48 -9.13 15.76
C ASP A 387 5.03 -9.28 16.32
N ASP A 388 4.04 -8.70 15.65
CA ASP A 388 2.61 -8.94 15.92
C ASP A 388 2.25 -10.35 15.46
N TYR A 389 1.56 -11.14 16.29
CA TYR A 389 0.94 -12.36 15.79
C TYR A 389 -0.05 -12.05 14.67
N THR A 390 -0.13 -12.95 13.69
CA THR A 390 -1.16 -13.00 12.65
C THR A 390 -1.63 -14.45 12.50
N THR A 391 -2.72 -14.67 11.77
CA THR A 391 -3.15 -16.00 11.35
C THR A 391 -3.57 -15.97 9.89
N SER A 392 -2.88 -16.76 9.07
CA SER A 392 -3.23 -17.01 7.66
C SER A 392 -4.23 -18.16 7.57
N PHE A 393 -5.30 -17.97 6.80
CA PHE A 393 -6.35 -18.98 6.62
C PHE A 393 -6.35 -19.55 5.21
N TYR A 394 -6.67 -20.84 5.12
CA TYR A 394 -6.75 -21.60 3.88
C TYR A 394 -7.99 -22.50 3.91
N GLY A 395 -8.59 -22.78 2.77
CA GLY A 395 -9.77 -23.65 2.70
C GLY A 395 -10.09 -24.11 1.29
N ILE A 396 -10.88 -25.19 1.19
CA ILE A 396 -11.52 -25.57 -0.07
C ILE A 396 -12.77 -24.71 -0.21
N VAL A 397 -12.84 -23.93 -1.28
CA VAL A 397 -13.97 -23.02 -1.55
C VAL A 397 -14.36 -23.03 -3.02
N GLN A 398 -15.64 -22.80 -3.28
CA GLN A 398 -16.15 -22.57 -4.62
C GLN A 398 -15.94 -21.11 -5.01
N THR A 399 -15.24 -20.90 -6.13
CA THR A 399 -15.02 -19.58 -6.75
C THR A 399 -16.28 -19.06 -7.46
N PRO A 400 -16.35 -17.76 -7.81
CA PRO A 400 -17.46 -17.20 -8.61
C PRO A 400 -17.69 -17.92 -9.95
N ASP A 401 -16.66 -18.53 -10.53
CA ASP A 401 -16.73 -19.34 -11.76
C ASP A 401 -17.20 -20.79 -11.50
N MET A 402 -17.71 -21.07 -10.30
CA MET A 402 -18.24 -22.36 -9.84
C MET A 402 -17.21 -23.49 -9.69
N ASN A 403 -15.92 -23.21 -9.86
CA ASN A 403 -14.85 -24.19 -9.63
C ASN A 403 -14.48 -24.26 -8.15
N TYR A 404 -14.42 -25.47 -7.60
CA TYR A 404 -13.81 -25.73 -6.29
C TYR A 404 -12.29 -25.72 -6.41
N GLY A 405 -11.62 -25.16 -5.42
CA GLY A 405 -10.16 -25.20 -5.30
C GLY A 405 -9.71 -24.92 -3.88
N TYR A 406 -8.45 -25.23 -3.60
CA TYR A 406 -7.79 -24.95 -2.33
C TYR A 406 -7.07 -23.60 -2.43
N TYR A 407 -7.48 -22.64 -1.62
CA TYR A 407 -6.98 -21.26 -1.70
C TYR A 407 -6.55 -20.73 -0.33
N SER A 408 -5.61 -19.78 -0.34
CA SER A 408 -5.47 -18.85 0.79
C SER A 408 -6.66 -17.90 0.78
N LEU A 409 -7.31 -17.77 1.93
CA LEU A 409 -8.44 -16.87 2.16
C LEU A 409 -8.01 -15.59 2.90
N GLY A 410 -6.72 -15.25 2.82
CA GLY A 410 -6.12 -14.09 3.47
C GLY A 410 -5.64 -14.32 4.91
N THR A 411 -5.05 -13.26 5.45
CA THR A 411 -4.41 -13.23 6.78
C THR A 411 -5.12 -12.19 7.64
N ILE A 412 -5.39 -12.53 8.90
CA ILE A 412 -5.92 -11.60 9.90
C ILE A 412 -4.87 -11.32 10.98
N PRO A 413 -4.90 -10.18 11.67
CA PRO A 413 -4.02 -9.96 12.81
C PRO A 413 -4.45 -10.78 14.02
N GLY A 414 -3.51 -11.10 14.89
CA GLY A 414 -3.67 -11.90 16.10
C GLY A 414 -3.51 -13.41 15.90
N MET A 415 -3.08 -14.08 16.97
CA MET A 415 -3.03 -15.53 17.12
C MET A 415 -4.44 -16.08 17.31
N ILE A 416 -4.91 -16.96 16.42
CA ILE A 416 -6.24 -17.55 16.52
C ILE A 416 -6.39 -18.44 17.77
N THR A 417 -7.42 -18.17 18.56
CA THR A 417 -7.68 -18.81 19.87
C THR A 417 -9.15 -19.25 19.94
N PRO A 418 -9.47 -20.34 20.67
CA PRO A 418 -10.85 -20.67 21.01
C PRO A 418 -11.39 -19.67 22.05
N GLN A 419 -12.68 -19.35 21.98
CA GLN A 419 -13.31 -18.32 22.82
C GLN A 419 -13.14 -18.53 24.32
N GLN A 420 -12.99 -19.78 24.77
CA GLN A 420 -12.79 -20.15 26.17
C GLN A 420 -11.40 -19.76 26.71
N GLU A 421 -10.43 -19.49 25.83
CA GLU A 421 -9.06 -19.08 26.17
C GLU A 421 -8.81 -17.57 25.93
N TYR A 422 -9.86 -16.84 25.56
CA TYR A 422 -9.85 -15.39 25.36
C TYR A 422 -10.49 -14.68 26.57
N ASP A 423 -9.72 -13.80 27.22
CA ASP A 423 -10.19 -12.96 28.32
C ASP A 423 -10.01 -11.48 27.93
N GLU A 424 -11.10 -10.83 27.52
CA GLU A 424 -11.12 -9.42 27.10
C GLU A 424 -10.59 -8.43 28.15
N THR A 425 -10.49 -8.84 29.43
CA THR A 425 -9.93 -8.02 30.50
C THR A 425 -8.39 -8.06 30.55
N LYS A 426 -7.77 -9.00 29.84
CA LYS A 426 -6.31 -9.08 29.68
C LYS A 426 -5.88 -8.36 28.41
N MET A 427 -5.06 -7.31 28.57
CA MET A 427 -4.44 -6.56 27.46
C MET A 427 -3.74 -7.47 26.44
N PHE A 428 -3.06 -8.54 26.88
CA PHE A 428 -2.43 -9.49 25.95
C PHE A 428 -3.46 -10.22 25.07
N ASP A 429 -4.55 -10.71 25.66
CA ASP A 429 -5.58 -11.41 24.87
C ASP A 429 -6.25 -10.42 23.91
N PHE A 430 -6.61 -9.22 24.39
CA PHE A 430 -7.25 -8.18 23.59
C PHE A 430 -6.39 -7.67 22.41
N ASN A 431 -5.07 -7.52 22.60
CA ASN A 431 -4.17 -7.00 21.55
C ASN A 431 -3.61 -8.10 20.63
N PHE A 432 -3.42 -9.34 21.11
CA PHE A 432 -2.65 -10.36 20.40
C PHE A 432 -3.46 -11.60 19.98
N LYS A 433 -4.68 -11.81 20.47
CA LYS A 433 -5.48 -13.00 20.09
C LYS A 433 -6.63 -12.66 19.17
N ALA A 434 -6.72 -13.33 18.02
CA ALA A 434 -7.94 -13.44 17.24
C ALA A 434 -8.85 -14.50 17.86
N VAL A 435 -10.15 -14.24 17.97
CA VAL A 435 -11.12 -15.14 18.60
C VAL A 435 -12.27 -15.43 17.64
N TYR A 436 -12.54 -16.72 17.40
CA TYR A 436 -13.73 -17.10 16.64
C TYR A 436 -14.99 -16.89 17.48
N LEU A 437 -15.95 -16.15 16.92
CA LEU A 437 -17.27 -15.90 17.50
C LEU A 437 -18.32 -16.60 16.64
N ASP A 438 -18.92 -17.65 17.20
CA ASP A 438 -19.85 -18.55 16.50
C ASP A 438 -21.02 -17.79 15.85
N HIS A 439 -21.24 -17.98 14.55
CA HIS A 439 -22.22 -17.27 13.69
C HIS A 439 -22.03 -15.75 13.57
N ILE A 440 -20.86 -15.23 13.95
CA ILE A 440 -20.51 -13.81 13.82
C ILE A 440 -19.34 -13.64 12.86
N GLY A 441 -18.28 -14.43 13.04
CA GLY A 441 -17.05 -14.39 12.24
C GLY A 441 -15.83 -14.54 13.15
N ILE A 442 -14.65 -14.13 12.68
CA ILE A 442 -13.44 -14.09 13.52
C ILE A 442 -13.22 -12.65 13.99
N ASN A 443 -13.33 -12.44 15.30
CA ASN A 443 -13.06 -11.14 15.90
C ASN A 443 -11.56 -11.03 16.23
N ALA A 444 -10.84 -10.14 15.57
CA ALA A 444 -9.40 -10.00 15.64
C ALA A 444 -8.97 -8.59 16.08
N PRO A 445 -7.78 -8.43 16.68
CA PRO A 445 -7.16 -7.12 16.82
C PRO A 445 -6.91 -6.49 15.45
N VAL A 446 -6.91 -5.16 15.39
CA VAL A 446 -6.55 -4.38 14.20
C VAL A 446 -5.77 -3.15 14.63
N ARG A 447 -4.74 -2.78 13.87
CA ARG A 447 -4.04 -1.50 14.02
C ARG A 447 -4.96 -0.38 13.52
N LEU A 448 -4.96 0.75 14.22
CA LEU A 448 -5.78 1.90 13.91
C LEU A 448 -4.92 3.03 13.31
N ASP A 449 -5.41 3.64 12.23
CA ASP A 449 -4.77 4.75 11.50
C ASP A 449 -4.94 6.11 12.20
N ILE A 450 -5.34 6.10 13.47
CA ILE A 450 -5.50 7.32 14.27
C ILE A 450 -4.14 8.03 14.36
N ILE A 451 -4.09 9.28 13.88
CA ILE A 451 -2.87 10.10 13.88
C ILE A 451 -2.60 10.68 15.29
N ALA A 452 -2.38 9.79 16.26
CA ALA A 452 -1.80 10.14 17.56
C ALA A 452 -0.28 10.21 17.41
N ARG A 453 0.31 11.37 17.67
CA ARG A 453 1.68 11.75 17.24
C ARG A 453 2.83 10.80 17.66
N TYR A 454 2.61 9.83 18.55
CA TYR A 454 3.66 8.97 19.12
C TYR A 454 3.27 7.51 19.41
N HIS A 455 2.04 7.05 19.11
CA HIS A 455 1.57 5.70 19.51
C HIS A 455 0.64 5.05 18.48
N THR A 456 0.83 3.75 18.21
CA THR A 456 -0.11 2.90 17.47
C THR A 456 -1.26 2.49 18.39
N TRP A 457 -2.51 2.75 17.97
CA TRP A 457 -3.69 2.34 18.72
C TRP A 457 -4.21 1.01 18.16
N PHE A 458 -4.80 0.17 19.02
CA PHE A 458 -5.39 -1.11 18.63
C PHE A 458 -6.88 -1.11 18.91
N GLY A 459 -7.65 -1.49 17.90
CA GLY A 459 -9.06 -1.81 18.01
C GLY A 459 -9.30 -3.30 17.85
N ARG A 460 -10.57 -3.71 17.87
CA ARG A 460 -10.97 -5.05 17.42
C ARG A 460 -12.04 -4.96 16.36
N ASN A 461 -11.97 -5.87 15.39
CA ASN A 461 -12.88 -5.94 14.26
C ASN A 461 -13.27 -7.38 13.92
N THR A 462 -14.36 -7.56 13.16
CA THR A 462 -14.87 -8.89 12.79
C THR A 462 -14.66 -9.15 11.32
N PHE A 463 -13.85 -10.16 11.03
CA PHE A 463 -13.60 -10.68 9.70
C PHE A 463 -14.65 -11.74 9.35
N THR A 464 -15.25 -11.62 8.18
CA THR A 464 -16.20 -12.61 7.64
C THR A 464 -15.78 -13.05 6.24
N TYR A 465 -16.35 -14.16 5.74
CA TYR A 465 -16.00 -14.62 4.39
C TYR A 465 -16.75 -13.84 3.31
N SER A 466 -16.05 -13.48 2.23
CA SER A 466 -16.61 -12.90 1.01
C SER A 466 -16.46 -13.89 -0.15
N PRO A 467 -17.53 -14.59 -0.57
CA PRO A 467 -17.48 -15.49 -1.74
C PRO A 467 -17.11 -14.79 -3.04
N ALA A 468 -17.39 -13.48 -3.15
CA ALA A 468 -17.04 -12.68 -4.33
C ALA A 468 -15.54 -12.42 -4.45
N ASN A 469 -14.84 -12.30 -3.32
CA ASN A 469 -13.41 -12.02 -3.26
C ASN A 469 -12.56 -13.27 -2.96
N VAL A 470 -13.20 -14.41 -2.64
CA VAL A 470 -12.55 -15.67 -2.20
C VAL A 470 -11.61 -15.41 -1.01
N SER A 471 -12.02 -14.54 -0.09
CA SER A 471 -11.19 -14.05 1.02
C SER A 471 -12.04 -13.80 2.26
N LEU A 472 -11.43 -13.96 3.43
CA LEU A 472 -11.85 -13.24 4.63
C LEU A 472 -11.66 -11.74 4.37
N VAL A 473 -12.66 -10.95 4.72
CA VAL A 473 -12.62 -9.50 4.60
C VAL A 473 -13.05 -8.86 5.91
N ASP A 474 -12.42 -7.74 6.22
CA ASP A 474 -12.86 -6.84 7.27
C ASP A 474 -14.21 -6.22 6.85
N HIS A 475 -15.24 -6.40 7.68
CA HIS A 475 -16.59 -5.85 7.45
C HIS A 475 -16.92 -4.61 8.31
N GLY A 476 -15.97 -4.14 9.11
CA GLY A 476 -16.28 -3.32 10.27
C GLY A 476 -17.13 -4.07 11.30
N ILE A 477 -17.42 -3.41 12.42
CA ILE A 477 -18.49 -3.88 13.30
C ILE A 477 -19.81 -3.50 12.62
N ILE A 478 -20.40 -4.46 11.88
CA ILE A 478 -21.62 -4.35 11.06
C ILE A 478 -22.57 -3.25 11.56
N GLY A 479 -22.60 -2.11 10.85
CA GLY A 479 -23.46 -0.95 11.15
C GLY A 479 -22.79 0.19 11.94
N LEU A 480 -21.51 0.08 12.27
CA LEU A 480 -20.70 1.13 12.89
C LEU A 480 -19.33 1.18 12.18
N GLU A 481 -18.92 2.34 11.69
CA GLU A 481 -17.52 2.62 11.26
C GLU A 481 -16.59 2.75 12.49
N HIS A 482 -16.82 1.92 13.51
CA HIS A 482 -16.28 2.13 14.85
C HIS A 482 -15.66 0.87 15.43
N TYR A 483 -14.36 0.96 15.66
CA TYR A 483 -13.55 -0.10 16.25
C TYR A 483 -13.72 -0.10 17.77
N VAL A 484 -14.08 -1.24 18.35
CA VAL A 484 -14.27 -1.36 19.81
C VAL A 484 -12.91 -1.40 20.53
N THR A 485 -12.85 -0.70 21.64
CA THR A 485 -11.68 -0.55 22.52
C THR A 485 -12.11 -0.64 23.98
N SER A 486 -11.17 -0.86 24.90
CA SER A 486 -11.38 -0.79 26.35
C SER A 486 -10.35 0.08 27.09
N SER A 487 -9.52 0.80 26.34
CA SER A 487 -8.43 1.64 26.85
C SER A 487 -8.92 2.75 27.79
N LYS A 488 -8.17 2.97 28.86
CA LYS A 488 -8.35 4.13 29.74
C LYS A 488 -7.49 5.28 29.25
N LEU A 489 -8.12 6.43 29.01
CA LEU A 489 -7.46 7.62 28.54
C LEU A 489 -7.52 8.72 29.60
N SER A 490 -6.45 9.50 29.71
CA SER A 490 -6.39 10.74 30.48
C SER A 490 -6.56 11.94 29.55
N VAL A 491 -7.50 12.81 29.91
CA VAL A 491 -7.82 14.07 29.24
C VAL A 491 -6.64 15.05 29.43
N ILE A 492 -5.95 15.45 28.35
CA ILE A 492 -4.69 16.23 28.44
C ILE A 492 -4.93 17.68 28.85
N ARG A 493 -6.00 18.30 28.33
CA ARG A 493 -6.40 19.69 28.57
C ARG A 493 -7.91 19.79 28.83
N ASP A 494 -8.39 20.90 29.39
CA ASP A 494 -9.83 21.15 29.45
C ASP A 494 -10.39 21.20 28.01
N MET A 495 -11.35 20.34 27.70
CA MET A 495 -11.86 20.11 26.33
C MET A 495 -13.38 19.92 26.30
N ILE A 496 -13.91 19.74 25.10
CA ILE A 496 -15.31 19.43 24.85
C ILE A 496 -15.42 18.04 24.23
N ALA A 497 -16.26 17.20 24.81
CA ALA A 497 -16.80 16.01 24.17
C ALA A 497 -18.14 16.33 23.50
N TYR A 498 -18.27 15.95 22.24
CA TYR A 498 -19.41 16.22 21.35
C TYR A 498 -20.37 15.01 21.32
N ARG A 499 -21.67 15.16 21.04
CA ARG A 499 -22.58 14.00 20.99
C ARG A 499 -22.43 13.16 19.72
N SER A 500 -21.92 13.77 18.65
CA SER A 500 -21.54 13.15 17.38
C SER A 500 -20.06 13.41 17.12
N ASN A 501 -19.46 12.73 16.14
CA ASN A 501 -18.13 13.06 15.60
C ASN A 501 -18.18 14.32 14.71
N ASP A 502 -18.70 15.41 15.27
CA ASP A 502 -18.79 16.72 14.63
C ASP A 502 -18.59 17.86 15.64
N LEU A 503 -18.20 19.04 15.16
CA LEU A 503 -17.95 20.23 15.98
C LEU A 503 -19.23 21.04 16.31
N VAL A 504 -20.42 20.53 16.01
CA VAL A 504 -21.70 21.30 16.06
C VAL A 504 -22.78 20.69 16.97
N SER A 505 -22.60 19.45 17.40
CA SER A 505 -23.50 18.72 18.28
C SER A 505 -23.38 19.16 19.75
N ASP A 506 -24.35 18.74 20.58
CA ASP A 506 -24.38 19.07 22.01
C ASP A 506 -23.09 18.64 22.72
N THR A 507 -22.68 19.45 23.70
CA THR A 507 -21.34 19.38 24.29
C THR A 507 -21.34 19.00 25.78
N VAL A 508 -20.33 18.24 26.22
CA VAL A 508 -19.98 17.99 27.63
C VAL A 508 -18.54 18.44 27.86
N VAL A 509 -18.27 19.26 28.88
CA VAL A 509 -16.91 19.70 29.20
C VAL A 509 -16.18 18.63 30.00
N LEU A 510 -15.01 18.22 29.51
CA LEU A 510 -14.07 17.36 30.22
C LEU A 510 -12.94 18.21 30.79
N ARG A 511 -12.42 17.85 31.96
CA ARG A 511 -11.33 18.58 32.62
C ARG A 511 -10.02 17.85 32.51
N ALA A 512 -8.92 18.60 32.36
CA ALA A 512 -7.57 18.05 32.36
C ALA A 512 -7.34 17.10 33.56
N GLY A 513 -6.77 15.93 33.29
CA GLY A 513 -6.56 14.86 34.29
C GLY A 513 -7.80 14.04 34.65
N SER A 514 -8.88 14.12 33.88
CA SER A 514 -10.01 13.18 34.02
C SER A 514 -9.69 11.87 33.31
N GLU A 515 -9.86 10.72 33.99
CA GLU A 515 -9.91 9.41 33.31
C GLU A 515 -11.23 9.28 32.53
N VAL A 516 -11.15 8.75 31.31
CA VAL A 516 -12.28 8.39 30.45
C VAL A 516 -12.03 7.02 29.80
N GLU A 517 -13.09 6.26 29.54
CA GLU A 517 -13.02 4.94 28.88
C GLU A 517 -13.20 5.13 27.38
N MET A 518 -12.22 4.75 26.56
CA MET A 518 -12.36 4.68 25.11
C MET A 518 -13.30 3.53 24.75
N VAL A 519 -14.36 3.79 23.99
CA VAL A 519 -15.32 2.76 23.56
C VAL A 519 -15.40 2.57 22.04
N ALA A 520 -15.01 3.59 21.27
CA ALA A 520 -15.06 3.57 19.81
C ALA A 520 -14.12 4.65 19.20
N THR A 521 -13.85 4.57 17.90
CA THR A 521 -13.14 5.59 17.11
C THR A 521 -13.65 5.61 15.66
N ASP A 522 -13.45 6.69 14.91
CA ASP A 522 -13.65 6.73 13.45
C ASP A 522 -12.41 6.28 12.64
N ASN A 523 -11.35 5.83 13.33
CA ASN A 523 -10.05 5.45 12.75
C ASN A 523 -9.30 6.57 12.02
N LYS A 524 -9.57 7.84 12.36
CA LYS A 524 -8.90 9.00 11.75
C LYS A 524 -8.47 10.02 12.80
N GLU A 525 -9.45 10.70 13.40
CA GLU A 525 -9.20 11.80 14.33
C GLU A 525 -10.16 11.80 15.53
N TRP A 526 -11.27 11.06 15.47
CA TRP A 526 -12.33 11.07 16.48
C TRP A 526 -12.34 9.81 17.33
N ILE A 527 -12.51 10.00 18.63
CA ILE A 527 -12.56 8.96 19.64
C ILE A 527 -13.84 9.13 20.47
N GLN A 528 -14.66 8.09 20.51
CA GLN A 528 -15.81 8.05 21.41
C GLN A 528 -15.34 7.56 22.78
N VAL A 529 -15.58 8.40 23.79
CA VAL A 529 -15.26 8.16 25.18
C VAL A 529 -16.52 8.08 26.04
N ARG A 530 -16.48 7.24 27.07
CA ARG A 530 -17.51 7.17 28.12
C ARG A 530 -17.06 7.95 29.34
N VAL A 531 -17.90 8.90 29.75
CA VAL A 531 -17.66 9.83 30.86
C VAL A 531 -18.88 9.85 31.77
N ASN A 532 -18.70 9.42 33.03
CA ASN A 532 -19.79 9.34 34.02
C ASN A 532 -21.04 8.59 33.51
N GLY A 533 -20.86 7.57 32.66
CA GLY A 533 -21.94 6.79 32.05
C GLY A 533 -22.61 7.41 30.82
N SER A 534 -22.17 8.59 30.37
CA SER A 534 -22.58 9.21 29.10
C SER A 534 -21.52 9.00 28.02
N LEU A 535 -21.91 8.89 26.75
CA LEU A 535 -20.99 8.85 25.61
C LEU A 535 -20.78 10.26 25.04
N GLY A 536 -19.58 10.52 24.54
CA GLY A 536 -19.25 11.69 23.73
C GLY A 536 -17.98 11.48 22.94
N TRP A 537 -17.77 12.27 21.89
CA TRP A 537 -16.67 12.21 20.95
C TRP A 537 -15.66 13.31 21.22
N VAL A 538 -14.38 12.98 21.23
CA VAL A 538 -13.25 13.91 21.40
C VAL A 538 -12.24 13.69 20.26
N HIS A 539 -11.37 14.65 19.99
CA HIS A 539 -10.25 14.41 19.08
C HIS A 539 -9.19 13.51 19.73
N ALA A 540 -8.46 12.74 18.93
CA ALA A 540 -7.38 11.89 19.40
C ALA A 540 -6.21 12.69 19.99
N GLU A 541 -5.89 13.89 19.47
CA GLU A 541 -4.82 14.76 20.02
C GLU A 541 -5.10 15.30 21.42
N ASP A 542 -6.33 15.16 21.89
CA ASP A 542 -6.85 15.76 23.11
C ASP A 542 -6.69 14.81 24.32
N VAL A 543 -6.58 13.51 24.07
CA VAL A 543 -6.50 12.43 25.06
C VAL A 543 -5.18 11.67 24.95
N ASN A 544 -4.67 11.18 26.08
CA ASN A 544 -3.48 10.32 26.14
C ASN A 544 -3.83 8.98 26.79
N GLU A 545 -3.26 7.88 26.33
CA GLU A 545 -3.44 6.59 27.01
C GLU A 545 -2.47 6.48 28.19
N ASP A 546 -2.99 6.67 29.41
CA ASP A 546 -2.16 6.62 30.61
C ASP A 546 -1.71 5.18 30.87
N HIS A 547 -0.40 4.96 30.66
CA HIS A 547 0.30 3.69 30.82
C HIS A 547 0.12 2.67 29.68
N PHE A 548 -0.14 3.11 28.44
CA PHE A 548 0.08 2.22 27.30
C PHE A 548 1.56 1.89 27.17
N THR A 549 1.92 0.71 27.66
CA THR A 549 3.10 -0.03 27.22
C THR A 549 2.70 -0.89 26.02
N GLY A 550 2.06 -0.26 25.03
CA GLY A 550 2.18 -0.75 23.65
C GLY A 550 3.65 -0.85 23.35
N PHE A 551 4.06 -2.04 22.88
CA PHE A 551 5.42 -2.57 22.89
C PHE A 551 6.48 -1.57 23.41
N THR A 552 6.95 -1.78 24.64
CA THR A 552 8.34 -1.38 24.92
C THR A 552 9.17 -2.05 23.85
N ALA A 553 9.64 -1.27 22.88
CA ALA A 553 10.59 -1.72 21.89
C ALA A 553 11.73 -2.38 22.66
N TYR A 554 11.91 -3.68 22.44
CA TYR A 554 13.08 -4.38 22.92
C TYR A 554 14.20 -4.01 21.93
N ASP A 555 14.89 -2.90 22.23
CA ASP A 555 16.21 -2.56 21.66
C ASP A 555 17.22 -3.71 21.83
#